data_AF-A0A7S4I136-F1
#
_entry.id   AF-A0A7S4I136-F1
#
_cell.length_a   1.000
_cell.length_b   1.000
_cell.length_c   1.000
_cell.angle_alpha   90.00
_cell.angle_beta   90.00
_cell.angle_gamma   90.00
#
_symmetry.space_group_name_H-M   'P 1'
#
loop_
_entity.id
_entity.type
_entity.pdbx_description
1 polymer ?
#
loop_
_entity_poly.entity_id
_entity_poly.type
_entity_poly.pdbx_seq_one_letter_code
_entity_poly.pdbx_strand_id
1 'polypeptide(L)'
;NKLWNTYWLPVFQSWITLCRDPRNDVRTHAMTLLQRALLSQYLDVLTPEGIRKCFEEVMFPLLDSLLRPFPNAESEASRVAVEETRVRAQQLLSKSLLQYLHQLTQLSDFHSKL
;
A
#
# COMPACT_ATOMS: atom_id res chain seq x y z
N ASN A 1 -13.89 -13.18 6.91
CA ASN A 1 -13.38 -11.93 7.53
C ASN A 1 -12.44 -12.09 8.74
N LYS A 2 -12.48 -13.17 9.54
CA LYS A 2 -11.56 -13.32 10.70
C LYS A 2 -10.07 -13.43 10.28
N LEU A 3 -9.76 -14.18 9.23
CA LEU A 3 -8.37 -14.39 8.79
C LEU A 3 -7.67 -13.10 8.34
N TRP A 4 -8.39 -12.23 7.63
CA TRP A 4 -7.86 -10.94 7.19
C TRP A 4 -7.48 -10.07 8.40
N ASN A 5 -8.43 -9.83 9.30
CA ASN A 5 -8.21 -8.98 10.48
C ASN A 5 -7.18 -9.56 11.46
N THR A 6 -7.13 -10.89 11.60
CA THR A 6 -6.27 -11.55 12.60
C THR A 6 -4.84 -11.78 12.10
N TYR A 7 -4.65 -12.08 10.81
CA TYR A 7 -3.34 -12.51 10.30
C TYR A 7 -2.78 -11.58 9.24
N TRP A 8 -3.57 -11.24 8.22
CA TRP A 8 -3.05 -10.49 7.08
C TRP A 8 -2.89 -9.00 7.37
N LEU A 9 -3.94 -8.37 7.87
CA LEU A 9 -3.96 -6.93 8.12
C LEU A 9 -2.84 -6.49 9.07
N PRO A 10 -2.58 -7.15 10.21
CA PRO A 10 -1.47 -6.76 11.09
C PRO A 10 -0.10 -6.82 10.42
N VAL A 11 0.12 -7.80 9.53
CA VAL A 11 1.37 -7.91 8.75
C VAL A 11 1.51 -6.74 7.79
N PHE A 12 0.44 -6.41 7.05
CA PHE A 12 0.43 -5.24 6.16
C PHE A 12 0.67 -3.93 6.92
N GLN A 13 0.02 -3.74 8.06
CA GLN A 13 0.22 -2.56 8.91
C GLN A 13 1.66 -2.45 9.42
N SER A 14 2.28 -3.58 9.74
CA SER A 14 3.70 -3.62 10.12
C SER A 14 4.58 -3.14 8.97
N TRP A 15 4.33 -3.60 7.74
CA TRP A 15 5.08 -3.13 6.56
C TRP A 15 4.83 -1.65 6.25
N ILE A 16 3.60 -1.16 6.37
CA ILE A 16 3.28 0.27 6.22
C ILE A 16 4.11 1.12 7.20
N THR A 17 4.23 0.66 8.44
CA THR A 17 5.04 1.33 9.46
C THR A 17 6.52 1.33 9.04
N LEU A 18 7.04 0.20 8.55
CA LEU A 18 8.43 0.07 8.09
C LEU A 18 8.74 0.89 6.84
N CYS A 19 7.75 1.22 6.00
CA CYS A 19 7.91 2.18 4.91
C CYS A 19 8.24 3.60 5.38
N ARG A 20 8.17 3.88 6.69
CA ARG A 20 8.59 5.13 7.34
C ARG A 20 9.81 4.98 8.23
N ASP A 21 10.49 3.83 8.17
CA ASP A 21 11.72 3.61 8.93
C ASP A 21 12.79 4.66 8.51
N PRO A 22 13.60 5.17 9.46
CA PRO A 22 14.66 6.11 9.11
C PRO A 22 15.66 5.55 8.09
N ARG A 23 15.91 4.24 8.10
CA ARG A 23 16.91 3.62 7.24
C ARG A 23 16.31 3.31 5.86
N ASN A 24 17.00 3.75 4.80
CA ASN A 24 16.47 3.67 3.43
C ASN A 24 16.34 2.22 2.91
N ASP A 25 17.26 1.36 3.30
CA ASP A 25 17.25 -0.08 3.01
C ASP A 25 15.99 -0.76 3.58
N VAL A 26 15.62 -0.44 4.82
CA VAL A 26 14.40 -0.96 5.46
C VAL A 26 13.16 -0.48 4.73
N ARG A 27 13.04 0.82 4.43
CA ARG A 27 11.91 1.35 3.65
C ARG A 27 11.80 0.69 2.29
N THR A 28 12.92 0.56 1.59
CA THR A 28 13.01 -0.06 0.27
C THR A 28 12.54 -1.50 0.32
N HIS A 29 13.02 -2.28 1.30
CA HIS A 29 12.63 -3.67 1.46
C HIS A 29 11.14 -3.82 1.80
N ALA A 30 10.62 -3.01 2.73
CA ALA A 30 9.20 -3.00 3.09
C ALA A 30 8.31 -2.65 1.87
N MET A 31 8.70 -1.65 1.07
CA MET A 31 8.01 -1.32 -0.17
C MET A 31 8.03 -2.48 -1.17
N THR A 32 9.16 -3.19 -1.32
CA THR A 32 9.22 -4.38 -2.18
C THR A 32 8.28 -5.49 -1.71
N LEU A 33 8.19 -5.75 -0.41
CA LEU A 33 7.26 -6.74 0.15
C LEU A 33 5.81 -6.34 -0.11
N LEU A 34 5.46 -5.07 0.14
CA LEU A 34 4.12 -4.54 -0.15
C LEU A 34 3.77 -4.66 -1.64
N GLN A 35 4.67 -4.25 -2.53
CA GLN A 35 4.46 -4.37 -3.97
C GLN A 35 4.23 -5.82 -4.39
N ARG A 36 5.05 -6.76 -3.90
CA ARG A 36 4.91 -8.19 -4.22
C ARG A 36 3.60 -8.77 -3.71
N ALA A 37 3.17 -8.39 -2.51
CA ALA A 37 1.92 -8.85 -1.95
C ALA A 37 0.72 -8.27 -2.71
N LEU A 38 0.71 -6.94 -2.91
CA LEU A 38 -0.40 -6.19 -3.50
C LEU A 38 -0.56 -6.37 -5.01
N LEU A 39 0.50 -6.77 -5.72
CA LEU A 39 0.45 -7.10 -7.15
C LEU A 39 0.49 -8.63 -7.37
N SER A 40 0.34 -9.43 -6.32
CA SER A 40 0.35 -10.87 -6.44
C SER A 40 -0.93 -11.39 -7.09
N GLN A 41 -0.79 -12.35 -7.99
CA GLN A 41 -1.94 -13.10 -8.54
C GLN A 41 -2.73 -13.85 -7.45
N TYR A 42 -2.16 -14.07 -6.27
CA TYR A 42 -2.89 -14.64 -5.13
C TYR A 42 -3.98 -13.71 -4.59
N LEU A 43 -3.86 -12.39 -4.79
CA LEU A 43 -4.92 -11.45 -4.43
C LEU A 43 -6.06 -11.42 -5.46
N ASP A 44 -5.83 -11.84 -6.72
CA ASP A 44 -6.91 -11.95 -7.72
C ASP A 44 -8.00 -12.95 -7.28
N VAL A 45 -7.68 -13.86 -6.36
CA VAL A 45 -8.61 -14.82 -5.74
C VAL A 45 -9.57 -14.13 -4.75
N LEU A 46 -9.28 -12.90 -4.31
CA LEU A 46 -10.17 -12.16 -3.42
C LEU A 46 -11.44 -11.71 -4.14
N THR A 47 -12.54 -11.64 -3.40
CA THR A 47 -13.79 -11.03 -3.89
C THR A 47 -13.60 -9.52 -4.10
N PRO A 48 -14.46 -8.86 -4.90
CA PRO A 48 -14.47 -7.40 -5.03
C PRO A 48 -14.41 -6.66 -3.69
N GLU A 49 -15.14 -7.12 -2.67
CA GLU A 49 -15.12 -6.55 -1.32
C GLU A 49 -13.79 -6.77 -0.60
N GLY A 50 -13.13 -7.90 -0.84
CA GLY A 50 -11.80 -8.18 -0.30
C GLY A 50 -10.75 -7.23 -0.88
N ILE A 51 -10.81 -6.98 -2.19
CA ILE A 51 -9.95 -6.00 -2.86
C ILE A 51 -10.24 -4.59 -2.33
N ARG A 52 -11.52 -4.20 -2.20
CA ARG A 52 -11.89 -2.91 -1.60
C ARG A 52 -11.25 -2.72 -0.23
N LYS A 53 -11.37 -3.71 0.65
CA LYS A 53 -10.73 -3.66 1.98
C LYS A 53 -9.22 -3.53 1.90
N CYS A 54 -8.59 -4.17 0.92
CA CYS A 54 -7.16 -4.01 0.69
C CYS A 54 -6.80 -2.55 0.37
N PHE A 55 -7.61 -1.86 -0.45
CA PHE A 55 -7.40 -0.43 -0.72
C PHE A 55 -7.65 0.43 0.53
N GLU A 56 -8.80 0.24 1.19
CA GLU A 56 -9.23 1.05 2.33
C GLU A 56 -8.35 0.86 3.57
N GLU A 57 -7.90 -0.37 3.84
CA GLU A 57 -7.19 -0.71 5.07
C GLU A 57 -5.67 -0.83 4.89
N VAL A 58 -5.15 -0.88 3.65
CA VAL A 58 -3.70 -1.00 3.38
C VAL A 58 -3.20 0.09 2.43
N MET A 59 -3.74 0.20 1.22
CA MET A 59 -3.19 1.12 0.20
C MET A 59 -3.33 2.59 0.58
N PHE A 60 -4.52 3.04 0.96
CA PHE A 60 -4.74 4.44 1.34
C PHE A 60 -4.03 4.80 2.64
N PRO A 61 -4.06 3.96 3.69
CA PRO A 61 -3.24 4.19 4.88
C PRO A 61 -1.73 4.27 4.59
N LEU A 62 -1.21 3.48 3.64
CA LEU A 62 0.19 3.60 3.21
C LEU A 62 0.46 5.00 2.64
N LEU A 63 -0.37 5.48 1.71
CA LEU A 63 -0.20 6.78 1.07
C LEU A 63 -0.31 7.92 2.09
N ASP A 64 -1.34 7.91 2.93
CA ASP A 64 -1.56 8.89 4.00
C ASP A 64 -0.37 8.91 4.98
N SER A 65 0.11 7.73 5.33
CA SER A 65 1.27 7.55 6.17
C SER A 65 2.48 8.20 5.52
N LEU A 66 2.77 7.92 4.24
CA LEU A 66 3.90 8.51 3.54
C LEU A 66 3.78 10.03 3.41
N LEU A 67 2.61 10.62 3.19
CA LEU A 67 2.41 12.09 3.12
C LEU A 67 2.90 12.86 4.35
N ARG A 68 2.96 12.23 5.52
CA ARG A 68 3.44 12.88 6.76
C ARG A 68 4.95 13.18 6.72
N PRO A 69 5.43 14.22 7.43
CA PRO A 69 6.85 14.54 7.54
C PRO A 69 7.67 13.35 8.03
N PHE A 70 8.82 13.07 7.41
CA PHE A 70 9.69 11.97 7.84
C PHE A 70 10.63 12.42 8.96
N PRO A 71 10.82 11.61 10.01
CA PRO A 71 11.58 12.01 11.20
C PRO A 71 13.07 12.26 10.95
N ASN A 72 13.62 11.86 9.81
CA ASN A 72 15.05 11.94 9.52
C ASN A 72 15.39 12.44 8.11
N ALA A 73 14.47 13.19 7.49
CA ALA A 73 14.67 13.77 6.15
C ALA A 73 15.43 15.11 6.20
N GLU A 74 16.55 15.15 6.93
CA GLU A 74 17.32 16.38 7.18
C GLU A 74 18.38 16.65 6.11
N SER A 75 19.02 15.60 5.58
CA SER A 75 20.02 15.71 4.52
C SER A 75 19.39 15.61 3.13
N GLU A 76 19.99 16.23 2.12
CA GLU A 76 19.48 16.15 0.75
C GLU A 76 19.37 14.69 0.27
N ALA A 77 20.36 13.84 0.58
CA ALA A 77 20.30 12.42 0.27
C ALA A 77 19.11 11.71 0.93
N SER A 78 18.80 12.04 2.19
CA SER A 78 17.65 11.47 2.90
C SER A 78 16.32 11.93 2.31
N ARG A 79 16.23 13.19 1.85
CA ARG A 79 15.04 13.75 1.19
C ARG A 79 14.77 13.07 -0.15
N VAL A 80 15.81 12.89 -0.97
CA VAL A 80 15.73 12.17 -2.24
C VAL A 80 15.24 10.73 -2.02
N ALA A 81 15.82 10.01 -1.06
CA ALA A 81 15.41 8.64 -0.75
C ALA A 81 13.96 8.52 -0.24
N VAL A 82 13.46 9.54 0.48
CA VAL A 82 12.04 9.62 0.86
C VAL A 82 11.16 9.84 -0.36
N GLU A 83 11.57 10.72 -1.28
CA GLU A 83 10.82 10.96 -2.51
C GLU A 83 10.74 9.71 -3.40
N GLU A 84 11.83 8.96 -3.54
CA GLU A 84 11.83 7.66 -4.22
C GLU A 84 10.81 6.68 -3.61
N THR A 85 10.68 6.69 -2.27
CA THR A 85 9.70 5.87 -1.56
C THR A 85 8.27 6.30 -1.92
N ARG A 86 8.00 7.61 -2.01
CA ARG A 86 6.69 8.17 -2.41
C ARG A 86 6.34 7.80 -3.84
N VAL A 87 7.26 8.00 -4.77
CA VAL A 87 7.09 7.65 -6.19
C VAL A 87 6.76 6.17 -6.34
N ARG A 88 7.46 5.31 -5.61
CA ARG A 88 7.18 3.86 -5.59
C ARG A 88 5.78 3.52 -5.08
N ALA A 89 5.29 4.25 -4.08
CA ALA A 89 3.93 4.04 -3.54
C ALA A 89 2.86 4.54 -4.52
N GLN A 90 3.07 5.68 -5.18
CA GLN A 90 2.18 6.17 -6.24
C GLN A 90 2.11 5.18 -7.41
N GLN A 91 3.26 4.67 -7.86
CA GLN A 91 3.32 3.65 -8.90
C GLN A 91 2.59 2.36 -8.49
N LEU A 92 2.72 1.96 -7.22
CA LEU A 92 2.00 0.81 -6.68
C LEU A 92 0.49 1.03 -6.69
N LEU A 93 0.02 2.22 -6.28
CA LEU A 93 -1.39 2.59 -6.37
C LEU A 93 -1.88 2.48 -7.82
N SER A 94 -1.20 3.13 -8.77
CA SER A 94 -1.62 3.10 -10.17
C SER A 94 -1.67 1.69 -10.74
N LYS A 95 -0.64 0.87 -10.47
CA LYS A 95 -0.57 -0.51 -10.95
C LYS A 95 -1.65 -1.40 -10.35
N SER A 96 -1.82 -1.35 -9.02
CA SER A 96 -2.83 -2.14 -8.32
C SER A 96 -4.24 -1.73 -8.72
N LEU A 97 -4.51 -0.43 -8.86
CA LEU A 97 -5.81 0.07 -9.31
C LEU A 97 -6.13 -0.46 -10.71
N LEU A 98 -5.19 -0.38 -11.64
CA LEU A 98 -5.38 -0.91 -13.00
C LEU A 98 -5.57 -2.43 -13.01
N GLN A 99 -4.80 -3.16 -12.19
CA GLN A 99 -4.91 -4.61 -12.08
C GLN A 99 -6.31 -5.02 -11.60
N TYR A 100 -6.82 -4.38 -10.55
CA TYR A 100 -8.08 -4.77 -9.93
C TYR A 100 -9.30 -3.96 -10.39
N LEU A 101 -9.14 -3.09 -11.38
CA LEU A 101 -10.19 -2.18 -11.84
C LEU A 101 -11.48 -2.93 -12.19
N HIS A 102 -11.35 -4.05 -12.91
CA HIS A 102 -12.50 -4.85 -13.30
C HIS A 102 -13.26 -5.44 -12.11
N GLN A 103 -12.57 -5.90 -11.07
CA GLN A 103 -13.21 -6.40 -9.86
C GLN A 103 -13.87 -5.26 -9.06
N LEU A 104 -13.18 -4.11 -8.97
CA LEU A 104 -13.71 -2.93 -8.29
C LEU A 104 -14.99 -2.40 -8.95
N THR A 105 -15.10 -2.45 -10.29
CA THR A 105 -16.34 -2.04 -10.98
C THR A 105 -17.52 -2.99 -10.76
N GLN A 106 -17.28 -4.22 -10.27
CA GLN A 106 -18.37 -5.13 -9.88
C GLN A 106 -19.00 -4.76 -8.52
N LEU A 107 -18.41 -3.83 -7.76
CA LEU A 107 -18.99 -3.36 -6.51
C LEU A 107 -20.25 -2.55 -6.79
N SER A 108 -21.35 -2.89 -6.12
CA SER A 108 -22.64 -2.24 -6.30
C SER A 108 -22.64 -0.74 -5.96
N ASP A 109 -21.72 -0.29 -5.11
CA ASP A 109 -21.58 1.10 -4.68
C ASP A 109 -20.39 1.83 -5.33
N PHE A 110 -19.71 1.22 -6.31
CA PHE A 110 -18.49 1.77 -6.91
C PHE A 110 -18.64 3.22 -7.40
N HIS A 111 -19.77 3.53 -8.05
CA HIS A 111 -20.05 4.87 -8.59
C HIS A 111 -20.48 5.90 -7.55
N SER A 112 -20.75 5.50 -6.30
CA SER A 112 -21.24 6.39 -5.25
C SER A 112 -20.12 6.97 -4.35
N LYS A 113 -18.87 6.51 -4.52
CA LYS A 113 -17.74 6.84 -3.64
C LYS A 113 -16.42 7.18 -4.36
N LEU A 114 -16.47 7.40 -5.67
CA LEU A 114 -15.41 8.10 -6.42
C LEU A 114 -15.68 9.61 -6.41
#